data_AF-A0A820DJV7-F1
#
_entry.id   AF-A0A820DJV7-F1
#
_cell.length_a   1.000
_cell.length_b   1.000
_cell.length_c   1.000
_cell.angle_alpha   90.00
_cell.angle_beta   90.00
_cell.angle_gamma   90.00
#
_symmetry.space_group_name_H-M   'P 1'
#
loop_
_entity.id
_entity.type
_entity.pdbx_description
1 polymer ?
#
loop_
_entity_poly.entity_id
_entity_poly.type
_entity_poly.pdbx_seq_one_letter_code
_entity_poly.pdbx_strand_id
1 'polypeptide(L)'
;MDQVQLLLAYYPRSYGNCTCSSSAACVTQSAIYELLNDTTLFSLSGFYTGCYIIESLLQSNLQCFYNQTCINILQSYFQTSSLMNITALAVPLPGQFLENSTVADVLDQLMVEEWINSSIYDNYYSECQPSGCSYTITTKNSAIYIITTLIGLVGGLITVLKFTV
;
A
#
# COMPACT_ATOMS: atom_id res chain seq x y z
N MET A 1 43.84 -12.95 -36.64
CA MET A 1 42.48 -12.37 -36.56
C MET A 1 41.60 -13.49 -36.06
N ASP A 2 41.49 -13.67 -34.75
CA ASP A 2 40.60 -14.66 -34.15
C ASP A 2 39.74 -13.95 -33.11
N GLN A 3 38.45 -13.83 -33.42
CA GLN A 3 37.43 -13.25 -32.56
C GLN A 3 36.96 -14.33 -31.58
N VAL A 4 37.39 -14.23 -30.33
CA VAL A 4 36.83 -15.00 -29.22
C VAL A 4 35.44 -14.43 -28.93
N GLN A 5 34.41 -15.09 -29.44
CA GLN A 5 33.01 -14.78 -29.17
C GLN A 5 32.65 -15.29 -27.77
N LEU A 6 32.76 -14.41 -26.78
CA LEU A 6 32.17 -14.62 -25.45
C LEU A 6 30.64 -14.68 -25.59
N LEU A 7 30.09 -15.90 -25.65
CA LEU A 7 28.65 -16.13 -25.47
C LEU A 7 28.32 -15.92 -23.99
N LEU A 8 27.96 -14.69 -23.62
CA LEU A 8 27.30 -14.42 -22.34
C LEU A 8 25.87 -14.97 -22.40
N ALA A 9 25.67 -16.18 -21.88
CA ALA A 9 24.33 -16.71 -21.68
C ALA A 9 23.67 -15.98 -20.49
N TYR A 10 22.69 -15.13 -20.79
CA TYR A 10 21.85 -14.47 -19.77
C TYR A 10 20.69 -15.39 -19.38
N TYR A 11 20.65 -15.81 -18.12
CA TYR A 11 19.53 -16.58 -17.57
C TYR A 11 18.72 -15.69 -16.62
N PRO A 12 17.38 -15.65 -16.75
CA PRO A 12 16.54 -14.94 -15.81
C PRO A 12 16.69 -15.55 -14.41
N ARG A 13 16.66 -14.71 -13.37
CA ARG A 13 16.55 -15.17 -11.99
C ARG A 13 15.28 -16.02 -11.81
N SER A 14 15.37 -17.04 -10.96
CA SER A 14 14.24 -17.89 -10.58
C SER A 14 14.05 -17.84 -9.07
N TYR A 15 12.80 -17.75 -8.65
CA TYR A 15 12.37 -17.80 -7.26
C TYR A 15 11.42 -19.00 -7.11
N GLY A 16 11.90 -20.07 -6.49
CA GLY A 16 11.22 -21.36 -6.51
C GLY A 16 10.97 -21.86 -7.94
N ASN A 17 9.72 -22.22 -8.24
CA ASN A 17 9.29 -22.70 -9.56
C ASN A 17 8.91 -21.57 -10.54
N CYS A 18 9.23 -20.32 -10.22
CA CYS A 18 8.80 -19.14 -10.98
C CYS A 18 10.01 -18.35 -11.51
N THR A 19 10.03 -18.04 -12.82
CA THR A 19 11.13 -17.30 -13.44
C THR A 19 10.77 -15.84 -13.72
N CYS A 20 11.74 -14.94 -13.59
CA CYS A 20 11.54 -13.52 -13.89
C CYS A 20 11.29 -13.21 -15.36
N SER A 21 11.53 -14.17 -16.25
CA SER A 21 11.15 -14.05 -17.67
C SER A 21 9.66 -14.34 -17.92
N SER A 22 9.05 -15.16 -17.07
CA SER A 22 7.65 -15.59 -17.22
C SER A 22 6.67 -14.75 -16.43
N SER A 23 7.08 -14.22 -15.28
CA SER A 23 6.21 -13.38 -14.43
C SER A 23 7.03 -12.40 -13.61
N ALA A 24 6.54 -11.17 -13.49
CA ALA A 24 7.08 -10.17 -12.58
C ALA A 24 6.76 -10.47 -11.10
N ALA A 25 5.67 -11.19 -10.85
CA ALA A 25 5.16 -11.48 -9.52
C ALA A 25 5.87 -12.64 -8.82
N CYS A 26 6.91 -13.23 -9.41
CA CYS A 26 7.65 -14.30 -8.77
C CYS A 26 8.37 -13.81 -7.51
N VAL A 27 8.04 -14.42 -6.38
CA VAL A 27 8.60 -14.08 -5.07
C VAL A 27 8.93 -15.34 -4.26
N THR A 28 9.82 -15.19 -3.29
CA THR A 28 10.13 -16.19 -2.25
C THR A 28 10.34 -15.49 -0.92
N GLN A 29 10.26 -16.25 0.18
CA GLN A 29 10.48 -15.70 1.51
C GLN A 29 11.89 -15.11 1.61
N SER A 30 11.98 -13.87 2.06
CA SER A 30 13.26 -13.21 2.29
C SER A 30 14.00 -13.88 3.44
N ALA A 31 15.30 -14.07 3.27
CA ALA A 31 16.15 -14.60 4.32
C ALA A 31 17.57 -14.01 4.23
N ILE A 32 18.29 -14.12 5.34
CA ILE A 32 19.70 -13.81 5.47
C ILE A 32 20.47 -15.11 5.29
N TYR A 33 21.47 -15.09 4.40
CA TYR A 33 22.25 -16.26 4.03
C TYR A 33 23.72 -16.06 4.39
N GLU A 34 24.40 -17.15 4.70
CA GLU A 34 25.87 -17.16 4.78
C GLU A 34 26.47 -17.15 3.36
N LEU A 35 27.31 -16.17 3.05
CA LEU A 35 27.85 -15.96 1.69
C LEU A 35 28.60 -17.17 1.12
N LEU A 36 29.22 -18.00 1.97
CA LEU A 36 30.12 -19.07 1.54
C LEU A 36 29.40 -20.39 1.26
N ASN A 37 28.39 -20.72 2.06
CA ASN A 37 27.71 -22.02 2.02
C ASN A 37 26.26 -21.92 1.56
N ASP A 38 25.75 -20.71 1.30
CA ASP A 38 24.36 -20.43 0.95
C ASP A 38 23.36 -21.01 1.98
N THR A 39 23.80 -21.11 3.24
CA THR A 39 22.99 -21.62 4.33
C THR A 39 22.08 -20.51 4.83
N THR A 40 20.79 -20.81 4.96
CA THR A 40 19.82 -19.88 5.52
C THR A 40 20.10 -19.67 7.01
N LEU A 41 20.54 -18.47 7.39
CA LEU A 41 20.81 -18.10 8.78
C LEU A 41 19.53 -17.65 9.50
N PHE A 42 18.71 -16.86 8.80
CA PHE A 42 17.48 -16.33 9.37
C PHE A 42 16.45 -16.04 8.28
N SER A 43 15.24 -16.57 8.41
CA SER A 43 14.12 -16.26 7.52
C SER A 43 13.29 -15.10 8.09
N LEU A 44 13.09 -14.05 7.30
CA LEU A 44 12.36 -12.86 7.71
C LEU A 44 10.86 -13.07 7.46
N SER A 45 10.14 -13.62 8.44
CA SER A 45 8.69 -13.85 8.34
C SER A 45 7.93 -12.62 7.85
N GLY A 46 7.06 -12.83 6.86
CA GLY A 46 6.25 -11.76 6.26
C GLY A 46 6.92 -10.97 5.14
N PHE A 47 8.25 -11.02 5.02
CA PHE A 47 8.97 -10.33 3.95
C PHE A 47 9.28 -11.27 2.78
N TYR A 48 9.10 -10.77 1.57
CA TYR A 48 9.41 -11.47 0.34
C TYR A 48 10.47 -10.73 -0.48
N THR A 49 11.24 -11.51 -1.22
CA THR A 49 12.18 -11.06 -2.25
C THR A 49 11.81 -11.74 -3.56
N GLY A 50 12.03 -11.07 -4.67
CA GLY A 50 11.50 -11.53 -5.94
C GLY A 50 12.08 -10.74 -7.10
N CYS A 51 11.52 -10.96 -8.27
CA CYS A 51 12.00 -10.37 -9.52
C CYS A 51 11.98 -8.84 -9.50
N TYR A 52 10.93 -8.26 -8.91
CA TYR A 52 10.77 -6.82 -8.77
C TYR A 52 10.52 -6.48 -7.30
N ILE A 53 11.20 -5.43 -6.84
CA ILE A 53 11.13 -4.98 -5.45
C ILE A 53 9.68 -4.58 -5.09
N ILE A 54 8.98 -3.89 -5.99
CA ILE A 54 7.60 -3.47 -5.75
C ILE A 54 6.66 -4.66 -5.64
N GLU A 55 6.73 -5.64 -6.55
CA GLU A 55 5.92 -6.86 -6.48
C GLU A 55 6.20 -7.65 -5.19
N SER A 56 7.47 -7.74 -4.80
CA SER A 56 7.88 -8.39 -3.56
C SER A 56 7.35 -7.67 -2.34
N LEU A 57 7.42 -6.33 -2.33
CA LEU A 57 6.93 -5.50 -1.25
C LEU A 57 5.41 -5.60 -1.12
N LEU A 58 4.67 -5.49 -2.22
CA LEU A 58 3.21 -5.56 -2.24
C LEU A 58 2.70 -6.90 -1.70
N GLN A 59 3.38 -8.00 -2.00
CA GLN A 59 3.06 -9.34 -1.49
C GLN A 59 3.59 -9.59 -0.06
N SER A 60 4.47 -8.72 0.45
CA SER A 60 4.95 -8.79 1.84
C SER A 60 3.92 -8.27 2.82
N ASN A 61 4.13 -8.59 4.10
CA ASN A 61 3.42 -8.04 5.24
C ASN A 61 4.44 -7.60 6.31
N LEU A 62 3.95 -6.92 7.35
CA LEU A 62 4.79 -6.28 8.36
C LEU A 62 4.97 -7.14 9.62
N GLN A 63 4.69 -8.45 9.55
CA GLN A 63 4.69 -9.36 10.72
C GLN A 63 5.99 -9.29 11.55
N CYS A 64 7.15 -9.22 10.91
CA CYS A 64 8.43 -9.10 11.63
C CYS A 64 8.49 -7.85 12.52
N PHE A 65 7.86 -6.74 12.11
CA PHE A 65 7.92 -5.48 12.85
C PHE A 65 7.07 -5.47 14.13
N TYR A 66 6.13 -6.39 14.27
CA TYR A 66 5.38 -6.63 15.51
C TYR A 66 6.07 -7.62 16.45
N ASN A 67 7.22 -8.18 16.06
CA ASN A 67 7.94 -9.19 16.83
C ASN A 67 9.32 -8.69 17.29
N GLN A 68 9.49 -8.46 18.59
CA GLN A 68 10.74 -7.93 19.15
C GLN A 68 11.94 -8.86 18.88
N THR A 69 11.74 -10.18 18.90
CA THR A 69 12.80 -11.13 18.58
C THR A 69 13.27 -10.97 17.14
N CYS A 70 12.35 -10.78 16.19
CA CYS A 70 12.69 -10.52 14.79
C CYS A 70 13.52 -9.23 14.64
N ILE A 71 13.07 -8.14 15.27
CA ILE A 71 13.79 -6.85 15.29
C ILE A 71 15.20 -7.00 15.88
N ASN A 72 15.34 -7.67 17.02
CA ASN A 72 16.65 -7.88 17.67
C ASN A 72 17.62 -8.65 16.77
N ILE A 73 17.12 -9.67 16.06
CA ILE A 73 17.94 -10.43 15.10
C ILE A 73 18.36 -9.52 13.95
N LEU A 74 17.44 -8.76 13.35
CA LEU A 74 17.77 -7.82 12.27
C LEU A 74 18.83 -6.80 12.70
N GLN A 75 18.67 -6.21 13.88
CA GLN A 75 19.65 -5.27 14.44
C GLN A 75 21.05 -5.85 14.56
N SER A 76 21.17 -7.14 14.90
CA SER A 76 22.47 -7.80 15.01
C SER A 76 23.25 -7.83 13.68
N TYR A 77 22.54 -7.83 12.54
CA TYR A 77 23.15 -7.83 11.22
C TYR A 77 23.46 -6.43 10.68
N PHE A 78 22.73 -5.40 11.09
CA PHE A 78 22.90 -4.05 10.54
C PHE A 78 24.04 -3.23 11.17
N GLN A 79 24.76 -3.76 12.17
CA GLN A 79 25.91 -3.12 12.83
C GLN A 79 25.70 -1.61 13.06
N THR A 80 24.50 -1.19 13.48
CA THR A 80 24.22 0.23 13.70
C THR A 80 25.06 0.72 14.88
N SER A 81 26.06 1.55 14.56
CA SER A 81 27.04 2.15 15.48
C SER A 81 26.44 3.04 16.58
N SER A 82 25.13 3.27 16.57
CA SER A 82 24.36 3.77 17.69
C SER A 82 23.33 2.72 18.09
N LEU A 83 23.29 2.37 19.39
CA LEU A 83 22.24 1.60 20.04
C LEU A 83 20.91 2.36 19.96
N MET A 84 20.29 2.44 18.77
CA MET A 84 18.90 2.86 18.67
C MET A 84 18.08 1.77 19.31
N ASN A 85 17.37 2.11 20.39
CA ASN A 85 16.46 1.19 21.06
C ASN A 85 15.20 1.04 20.19
N ILE A 86 15.27 0.18 19.16
CA ILE A 86 14.13 -0.10 18.28
C ILE A 86 13.26 -1.15 18.97
N THR A 87 12.06 -0.73 19.33
CA THR A 87 11.02 -1.60 19.86
C THR A 87 10.11 -2.06 18.73
N ALA A 88 9.58 -3.27 18.84
CA ALA A 88 8.52 -3.75 17.98
C ALA A 88 7.28 -2.85 18.07
N LEU A 89 6.51 -2.80 16.99
CA LEU A 89 5.24 -2.08 16.98
C LEU A 89 4.27 -2.73 17.94
N ALA A 90 3.47 -1.90 18.61
CA ALA A 90 2.33 -2.38 19.39
C ALA A 90 1.20 -2.79 18.45
N VAL A 91 0.56 -3.91 18.75
CA VAL A 91 -0.64 -4.36 18.02
C VAL A 91 -1.78 -3.39 18.36
N PRO A 92 -2.32 -2.63 17.38
CA PRO A 92 -3.39 -1.70 17.66
C PRO A 92 -4.70 -2.45 17.97
N LEU A 93 -5.37 -2.08 19.06
CA LEU A 93 -6.76 -2.49 19.33
C LEU A 93 -7.69 -1.27 19.16
N PRO A 94 -8.73 -1.31 18.30
CA PRO A 94 -8.93 -2.18 17.14
C PRO A 94 -8.41 -1.50 15.85
N GLY A 95 -7.28 -1.97 15.32
CA GLY A 95 -6.75 -1.50 14.02
C GLY A 95 -7.48 -2.15 12.82
N GLN A 96 -7.48 -1.45 11.68
CA GLN A 96 -8.10 -1.93 10.44
C GLN A 96 -7.27 -3.06 9.81
N PHE A 97 -5.96 -3.08 10.04
CA PHE A 97 -5.05 -4.08 9.48
C PHE A 97 -4.53 -5.04 10.55
N LEU A 98 -4.52 -6.33 10.20
CA LEU A 98 -3.84 -7.38 10.96
C LEU A 98 -2.35 -7.43 10.59
N GLU A 99 -1.52 -8.00 11.47
CA GLU A 99 -0.06 -8.15 11.25
C GLU A 99 0.30 -8.89 9.95
N ASN A 100 -0.58 -9.79 9.50
CA ASN A 100 -0.41 -10.59 8.28
C ASN A 100 -1.04 -9.96 7.03
N SER A 101 -1.66 -8.77 7.15
CA SER A 101 -2.20 -8.03 6.00
C SER A 101 -1.07 -7.64 5.07
N THR A 102 -1.26 -7.84 3.77
CA THR A 102 -0.21 -7.51 2.82
C THR A 102 -0.05 -6.01 2.69
N VAL A 103 1.13 -5.55 2.29
CA VAL A 103 1.36 -4.12 2.01
C VAL A 103 0.43 -3.64 0.91
N ALA A 104 0.06 -4.50 -0.05
CA ALA A 104 -0.97 -4.19 -1.02
C ALA A 104 -2.31 -3.86 -0.35
N ASP A 105 -2.79 -4.70 0.57
CA ASP A 105 -4.06 -4.47 1.29
C ASP A 105 -4.04 -3.16 2.09
N VAL A 106 -2.88 -2.83 2.67
CA VAL A 106 -2.67 -1.60 3.44
C VAL A 106 -2.66 -0.38 2.51
N LEU A 107 -1.99 -0.46 1.36
CA LEU A 107 -1.94 0.63 0.37
C LEU A 107 -3.28 0.87 -0.32
N ASP A 108 -4.04 -0.19 -0.60
CA ASP A 108 -5.39 -0.09 -1.19
C ASP A 108 -6.35 0.68 -0.29
N GLN A 109 -6.06 0.69 1.02
CA GLN A 109 -6.80 1.44 2.03
C GLN A 109 -6.05 2.71 2.48
N LEU A 110 -5.14 3.20 1.64
CA LEU A 110 -4.35 4.42 1.83
C LEU A 110 -3.52 4.45 3.11
N MET A 111 -3.24 3.28 3.68
CA MET A 111 -2.54 3.10 4.96
C MET A 111 -3.26 3.80 6.14
N VAL A 112 -4.56 4.05 6.02
CA VAL A 112 -5.36 4.69 7.07
C VAL A 112 -5.88 3.61 8.01
N GLU A 113 -5.54 3.68 9.29
CA GLU A 113 -6.05 2.75 10.33
C GLU A 113 -7.43 3.13 10.86
N GLU A 114 -7.69 4.44 10.99
CA GLU A 114 -8.96 4.95 11.50
C GLU A 114 -9.29 6.30 10.85
N TRP A 115 -10.55 6.47 10.42
CA TRP A 115 -11.07 7.73 9.92
C TRP A 115 -11.70 8.54 11.07
N ILE A 116 -11.03 9.62 11.48
CA ILE A 116 -11.59 10.55 12.46
C ILE A 116 -12.58 11.48 11.75
N ASN A 117 -13.87 11.21 11.91
CA ASN A 117 -14.95 12.00 11.27
C ASN A 117 -15.23 13.35 11.96
N SER A 118 -14.59 13.63 13.11
CA SER A 118 -14.69 14.89 13.86
C SER A 118 -13.39 15.68 13.77
N SER A 119 -13.02 16.12 12.57
CA SER A 119 -11.84 16.95 12.40
C SER A 119 -12.19 18.41 12.67
N ILE A 120 -11.94 18.85 13.91
CA ILE A 120 -11.93 20.27 14.27
C ILE A 120 -10.63 20.85 13.73
N TYR A 121 -10.73 21.55 12.60
CA TYR A 121 -9.58 22.16 11.92
C TYR A 121 -9.25 23.57 12.42
N ASP A 122 -9.78 23.97 13.59
CA ASP A 122 -9.61 25.33 14.13
C ASP A 122 -8.13 25.72 14.23
N ASN A 123 -7.28 24.82 14.73
CA ASN A 123 -5.84 25.03 14.83
C ASN A 123 -5.16 25.17 13.45
N TYR A 124 -5.61 24.40 12.46
CA TYR A 124 -5.08 24.49 11.10
C TYR A 124 -5.45 25.82 10.45
N TYR A 125 -6.70 26.26 10.60
CA TYR A 125 -7.16 27.54 10.05
C TYR A 125 -6.59 28.75 10.80
N SER A 126 -6.35 28.66 12.10
CA SER A 126 -5.71 29.74 12.87
C SER A 126 -4.26 29.96 12.46
N GLU A 127 -3.54 28.89 12.12
CA GLU A 127 -2.17 28.95 11.61
C GLU A 127 -2.14 29.45 10.16
N CYS A 128 -3.00 28.92 9.29
CA CYS A 128 -2.99 29.28 7.87
C CYS A 128 -3.53 30.68 7.57
N GLN A 129 -4.28 31.32 8.50
CA GLN A 129 -4.94 32.63 8.33
C GLN A 129 -5.42 32.88 6.89
N PRO A 130 -6.30 32.02 6.35
CA PRO A 130 -6.72 32.16 4.97
C PRO A 130 -7.43 33.51 4.79
N SER A 131 -7.05 34.24 3.73
CA SER A 131 -7.64 35.56 3.41
C SER A 131 -9.13 35.50 3.03
N GLY A 132 -9.65 34.31 2.81
CA GLY A 132 -11.07 34.04 2.61
C GLY A 132 -11.33 32.53 2.66
N CYS A 133 -12.47 32.14 3.21
CA CYS A 133 -12.88 30.74 3.22
C CYS A 133 -13.75 30.48 1.98
N SER A 134 -13.37 29.49 1.17
CA SER A 134 -14.25 28.89 0.18
C SER A 134 -14.57 27.48 0.63
N TYR A 135 -15.84 27.21 0.87
CA TYR A 135 -16.31 25.87 1.20
C TYR A 135 -17.22 25.38 0.08
N THR A 136 -17.04 24.13 -0.32
CA THR A 136 -17.93 23.48 -1.28
C THR A 136 -18.90 22.61 -0.48
N ILE A 137 -20.18 22.98 -0.48
CA ILE A 137 -21.22 22.11 0.08
C ILE A 137 -21.47 20.99 -0.93
N THR A 138 -20.86 19.82 -0.72
CA THR A 138 -21.16 18.61 -1.49
C THR A 138 -22.32 17.88 -0.82
N THR A 139 -23.56 18.30 -1.08
CA THR A 139 -24.73 17.49 -0.73
C THR A 139 -24.82 16.31 -1.68
N LYS A 140 -24.80 15.07 -1.16
CA LYS A 140 -25.27 13.92 -1.94
C LYS A 140 -26.76 14.07 -2.15
N ASN A 141 -27.17 14.37 -3.40
CA ASN A 141 -28.58 14.41 -3.74
C ASN A 141 -29.17 13.02 -3.53
N SER A 142 -30.23 12.93 -2.72
CA SER A 142 -30.90 11.65 -2.48
C SER A 142 -31.49 11.12 -3.79
N ALA A 143 -31.65 9.80 -3.90
CA ALA A 143 -32.31 9.19 -5.06
C ALA A 143 -33.69 9.82 -5.33
N ILE A 144 -34.41 10.19 -4.27
CA ILE A 144 -35.71 10.87 -4.33
C ILE A 144 -35.58 12.21 -5.06
N TYR A 145 -34.57 13.02 -4.74
CA TYR A 145 -34.33 14.31 -5.40
C TYR A 145 -34.07 14.13 -6.90
N ILE A 146 -33.26 13.15 -7.30
CA ILE A 146 -32.97 12.87 -8.71
C ILE A 146 -34.25 12.49 -9.46
N ILE A 147 -35.06 11.61 -8.88
CA ILE A 147 -36.32 11.12 -9.47
C ILE A 147 -37.33 12.27 -9.62
N THR A 148 -37.54 13.07 -8.57
CA THR A 148 -38.51 14.18 -8.63
C THR A 148 -38.09 15.24 -9.65
N THR A 149 -36.80 15.50 -9.78
CA THR A 149 -36.28 16.45 -10.77
C THR A 149 -36.53 15.95 -12.20
N LEU A 150 -36.28 14.66 -12.48
CA LEU A 150 -36.55 14.07 -13.80
C LEU A 150 -38.04 14.10 -14.16
N ILE A 151 -38.91 13.73 -13.21
CA ILE A 151 -40.36 13.78 -13.42
C ILE A 151 -40.82 15.22 -13.69
N GLY A 152 -40.31 16.19 -12.94
CA GLY A 152 -40.60 17.61 -13.14
C GLY A 152 -40.16 18.12 -14.51
N LEU A 153 -38.98 17.71 -14.98
CA LEU A 153 -38.43 18.11 -16.27
C LEU A 153 -39.25 17.54 -17.44
N VAL A 154 -39.57 16.25 -17.39
CA VAL A 154 -40.39 15.59 -18.42
C VAL A 154 -41.82 16.15 -18.40
N GLY A 155 -42.42 16.28 -17.22
CA GLY A 155 -43.77 16.83 -17.06
C GLY A 155 -43.87 18.27 -17.54
N GLY A 156 -42.91 19.12 -17.17
CA GLY A 156 -42.84 20.51 -17.61
C GLY A 156 -42.70 20.63 -19.13
N LEU A 157 -41.78 19.86 -19.73
CA LEU A 157 -41.53 19.89 -21.16
C LEU A 157 -42.76 19.48 -21.98
N ILE A 158 -43.45 18.40 -21.59
CA ILE A 158 -44.67 17.95 -22.27
C ILE A 158 -45.78 18.99 -22.19
N THR A 159 -45.93 19.64 -21.02
CA THR A 159 -46.98 20.64 -20.80
C THR A 159 -46.76 21.88 -21.65
N VAL A 160 -45.51 22.37 -21.72
CA VAL A 160 -45.15 23.52 -22.56
C VAL A 160 -45.36 23.20 -24.04
N LEU A 161 -44.88 22.03 -24.50
CA LEU A 161 -45.06 21.63 -25.90
C LEU A 161 -46.53 21.59 -26.33
N LYS A 162 -47.42 21.07 -25.48
CA LYS A 162 -48.87 21.04 -25.72
C LYS A 162 -49.54 22.41 -25.74
N PHE A 163 -48.93 23.43 -25.14
CA PHE A 163 -49.44 24.79 -25.15
C PHE A 163 -48.97 25.57 -26.39
N THR A 164 -47.82 25.20 -26.95
CA THR A 164 -47.21 25.86 -28.11
C THR A 164 -47.60 25.27 -29.46
N VAL A 165 -48.11 24.04 -29.50
CA VAL A 165 -48.61 23.33 -30.70
C VAL A 165 -50.10 23.11 -30.56
#